data_AF-A0AAW2K9G1-F1
#
_entry.id   AF-A0AAW2K9G1-F1
#
_cell.length_a   1.000
_cell.length_b   1.000
_cell.length_c   1.000
_cell.angle_alpha   90.00
_cell.angle_beta   90.00
_cell.angle_gamma   90.00
#
_symmetry.space_group_name_H-M   'P 1'
#
loop_
_entity.id
_entity.type
_entity.pdbx_description
1 polymer ?
#
loop_
_entity_poly.entity_id
_entity_poly.type
_entity_poly.pdbx_seq_one_letter_code
_entity_poly.pdbx_strand_id
1 'polypeptide(L)' 'MVRSMMAQANVLLSFWEDVILTTTYILNRVPSKSIPSTPYELWYSRKPNLEGLRPWGSV' A
#
# COMPACT_ATOMS: atom_id res chain seq x y z
N MET A 1 -8.07 4.08 3.46
CA MET A 1 -7.33 2.82 3.32
C MET A 1 -6.90 2.24 4.67
N VAL A 2 -6.10 2.94 5.48
CA VAL A 2 -5.62 2.45 6.80
C VAL A 2 -6.74 1.88 7.69
N ARG A 3 -7.79 2.67 7.99
CA ARG A 3 -8.91 2.22 8.84
C ARG A 3 -9.63 0.99 8.28
N SER A 4 -9.80 0.92 6.96
CA SER A 4 -10.44 -0.20 6.27
C SER A 4 -9.57 -1.46 6.32
N MET A 5 -8.25 -1.34 6.17
CA MET A 5 -7.31 -2.47 6.26
C MET A 5 -7.24 -3.05 7.67
N MET A 6 -7.24 -2.19 8.70
CA MET A 6 -7.31 -2.63 10.10
C MET A 6 -8.62 -3.38 10.36
N ALA A 7 -9.76 -2.85 9.90
CA ALA A 7 -11.06 -3.48 10.07
C ALA A 7 -11.20 -4.81 9.31
N GLN A 8 -10.67 -4.89 8.08
CA GLN A 8 -10.79 -6.08 7.23
C GLN A 8 -10.02 -7.28 7.79
N ALA A 9 -8.81 -7.06 8.31
CA ALA A 9 -7.97 -8.14 8.85
C ALA A 9 -8.08 -8.30 10.38
N ASN A 10 -9.01 -7.58 11.01
CA ASN A 10 -9.20 -7.56 12.47
C ASN A 10 -7.88 -7.35 13.25
N VAL A 11 -7.08 -6.39 12.78
CA VAL A 11 -5.73 -6.12 13.30
C VAL A 11 -5.82 -5.28 14.57
N LEU A 12 -5.05 -5.65 15.61
CA LEU A 12 -4.96 -4.90 16.86
C LEU A 12 -4.42 -3.49 16.63
N LEU A 13 -4.88 -2.53 17.44
CA LEU A 13 -4.44 -1.13 17.36
C LEU A 13 -2.91 -0.98 17.57
N SER A 14 -2.27 -1.92 18.25
CA SER A 14 -0.81 -1.96 18.41
C SER A 14 -0.06 -1.98 17.08
N PHE A 15 -0.64 -2.52 16.02
CA PHE A 15 -0.03 -2.60 14.69
C PHE A 15 -0.39 -1.42 13.77
N TRP A 16 -1.04 -0.36 14.29
CA TRP A 16 -1.53 0.74 13.45
C TRP A 16 -0.40 1.38 12.62
N GLU A 17 0.81 1.46 13.17
CA GLU A 17 2.00 2.01 12.51
C GLU A 17 2.40 1.16 11.30
N ASP A 18 2.46 -0.16 11.46
CA ASP A 18 2.74 -1.11 10.37
C ASP A 18 1.68 -1.02 9.26
N VAL A 19 0.40 -0.85 9.62
CA VAL A 19 -0.67 -0.67 8.63
C VAL A 19 -0.50 0.66 7.88
N ILE A 20 -0.04 1.73 8.53
CA ILE A 20 0.23 3.01 7.88
C ILE A 20 1.41 2.90 6.92
N LEU A 21 2.52 2.29 7.36
CA LEU A 21 3.69 2.06 6.52
C LEU A 21 3.32 1.22 5.30
N THR A 22 2.55 0.15 5.50
CA THR A 22 2.07 -0.70 4.39
C THR A 22 1.13 0.06 3.45
N THR A 23 0.20 0.84 4.00
CA THR A 23 -0.75 1.64 3.21
C THR A 23 -0.02 2.67 2.35
N THR A 24 0.91 3.41 2.93
CA THR A 24 1.69 4.43 2.21
C THR A 24 2.60 3.78 1.15
N TYR A 25 3.20 2.63 1.46
CA TYR A 25 3.98 1.85 0.51
C TYR A 25 3.15 1.44 -0.73
N ILE A 26 1.92 0.95 -0.52
CA ILE A 26 1.00 0.55 -1.59
C ILE A 26 0.53 1.78 -2.39
N LEU A 27 0.10 2.85 -1.72
CA LEU A 27 -0.40 4.06 -2.39
C LEU A 27 0.66 4.69 -3.31
N ASN A 28 1.93 4.61 -2.96
CA ASN A 28 3.01 5.08 -3.82
C ASN A 28 3.20 4.22 -5.09
N ARG A 29 2.66 3.00 -5.13
CA ARG A 29 2.85 2.01 -6.21
C ARG A 29 1.59 1.69 -7.01
N VAL A 30 0.49 2.39 -6.74
CA VAL A 30 -0.78 2.23 -7.45
C VAL A 30 -1.08 3.51 -8.23
N PRO A 31 -1.50 3.42 -9.50
CA PRO A 31 -1.87 4.59 -10.27
C PRO A 31 -3.19 5.18 -9.78
N SER A 32 -3.43 6.45 -10.11
CA SER A 32 -4.71 7.11 -9.80
C SER A 32 -5.67 7.03 -10.99
N LYS A 33 -6.96 7.33 -10.78
CA LYS A 33 -7.90 7.45 -11.90
C LYS A 33 -7.52 8.55 -12.88
N SER A 34 -6.86 9.60 -12.41
CA SER A 34 -6.52 10.78 -13.21
C SER A 34 -5.20 10.64 -13.96
N ILE A 35 -4.25 9.85 -13.43
CA ILE A 35 -2.90 9.71 -13.98
C ILE A 35 -2.53 8.21 -14.01
N PRO A 36 -2.19 7.65 -15.18
CA PRO A 36 -1.89 6.23 -15.35
C PRO A 36 -0.52 5.81 -14.78
N SER A 37 0.31 6.76 -14.37
CA SER A 37 1.60 6.51 -13.70
C SER A 37 1.45 6.47 -12.17
N THR A 38 2.32 5.72 -11.50
CA THR A 38 2.37 5.66 -10.03
C THR A 38 3.20 6.81 -9.46
N PRO A 39 2.95 7.29 -8.22
CA PRO A 39 3.81 8.26 -7.56
C PRO A 39 5.28 7.84 -7.52
N TYR A 40 5.54 6.55 -7.32
CA TYR A 40 6.88 5.98 -7.35
C TYR A 40 7.55 6.12 -8.73
N GLU A 41 6.81 5.88 -9.82
CA GLU A 41 7.33 6.09 -11.18
C GLU A 41 7.63 7.56 -11.45
N LEU A 42 6.78 8.47 -10.98
CA LEU A 42 7.00 9.91 -11.14
C LEU A 42 8.24 10.39 -10.37
N TRP A 43 8.49 9.82 -9.19
CA TRP A 43 9.61 10.22 -8.35
C TRP A 43 10.96 9.60 -8.78
N TYR A 44 10.96 8.32 -9.13
CA TYR A 44 12.19 7.56 -9.41
C TYR A 44 12.41 7.27 -10.90
N SER A 45 11.48 7.68 -11.77
CA SER A 45 11.49 7.40 -13.22
C SER A 45 11.68 5.91 -13.56
N ARG A 46 11.24 5.01 -12.67
CA ARG A 46 11.34 3.55 -12.82
C ARG A 46 10.07 2.85 -12.37
N LYS A 47 9.76 1.69 -12.97
CA LYS A 47 8.65 0.84 -12.53
C LYS A 47 8.87 0.32 -11.11
N PRO A 48 7.85 0.27 -10.23
CA PRO A 48 7.98 -0.35 -8.92
C PRO A 48 8.12 -1.87 -9.05
N ASN A 49 8.98 -2.48 -8.24
CA ASN A 49 8.96 -3.93 -8.06
C ASN A 49 7.75 -4.28 -7.16
N LEU A 50 6.91 -5.20 -7.64
CA LEU A 50 5.70 -5.68 -6.97
C LEU A 50 5.77 -7.16 -6.56
N GLU A 51 6.87 -7.86 -6.81
CA GLU A 51 7.03 -9.31 -6.55
C GLU A 51 6.81 -9.70 -5.08
N GLY A 52 7.10 -8.78 -4.15
CA GLY A 52 6.91 -8.99 -2.71
C GLY A 52 5.50 -8.70 -2.18
N LEU A 53 4.58 -8.17 -3.01
CA LEU A 53 3.23 -7.85 -2.55
C LEU A 53 2.38 -9.12 -2.38
N ARG A 54 1.66 -9.17 -1.26
CA ARG A 54 0.71 -10.25 -0.94
C ARG A 54 -0.67 -9.67 -0.58
N PRO A 55 -1.75 -10.45 -0.72
CA PRO A 55 -3.05 -10.07 -0.17
C PRO A 55 -2.92 -9.74 1.32
N TRP A 56 -3.54 -8.64 1.73
CA TRP A 56 -3.55 -8.22 3.12
C TRP A 56 -4.22 -9.27 4.01
N GLY A 57 -3.58 -9.62 5.13
CA GLY A 57 -4.08 -10.66 6.04
C GLY A 57 -3.84 -12.11 5.56
N SER A 58 -3.07 -12.32 4.49
CA SER A 58 -2.60 -13.66 4.12
C SER A 58 -1.65 -14.20 5.18
N VAL A 59 -1.90 -15.43 5.62
CA VAL A 59 -0.94 -16.27 6.35
C VAL A 59 0.06 -16.87 5.37
#